data_AF-A0A1W9R0H1-F1
#
_entry.id   AF-A0A1W9R0H1-F1
#
_cell.length_a   1.000
_cell.length_b   1.000
_cell.length_c   1.000
_cell.angle_alpha   90.00
_cell.angle_beta   90.00
_cell.angle_gamma   90.00
#
_symmetry.space_group_name_H-M   'P 1'
#
loop_
_entity.id
_entity.type
_entity.pdbx_description
1 polymer ?
#
loop_
_entity_poly.entity_id
_entity_poly.type
_entity_poly.pdbx_seq_one_letter_code
_entity_poly.pdbx_strand_id
1 'polypeptide(L)'
;MKKILKVFIGAFLVLGVSVCAAEIQNIQIFSVDNTKGTINAKSIEKAFNASGVVVDVNNDMNSIFSKRYGKVHHKNYNLAIFTNPKLVSKLMKKYPSIGLITPLSMSIYEDAAKNTINISTLSLAGMARVTKIPVTDPDLIEYAKAVDTALHKALPNGKYLSVNHNTKSSKPLTTEFAIEFELEDGDTYVDAKDSFEEEFESELGPVGFLIPKSYKLQHDDYDFFDTYSIIRFNAIYPVSKNHPDAGAYAPFSVVIYKKKDEKEAHIAFPSIENWISDLDIRDEATAKAVRETHGKIKTILEELTE
;
A
#
# COMPACT_ATOMS: atom_id res chain seq x y z
N MET A 1 71.97 -23.84 27.50
CA MET A 1 71.36 -22.61 28.04
C MET A 1 71.01 -21.70 26.87
N LYS A 2 69.80 -21.78 26.31
CA LYS A 2 68.66 -20.84 26.51
C LYS A 2 69.01 -19.36 26.30
N LYS A 3 68.44 -18.75 25.25
CA LYS A 3 67.91 -17.36 25.13
C LYS A 3 67.39 -17.19 23.69
N ILE A 4 66.20 -17.71 23.36
CA ILE A 4 64.91 -16.97 23.27
C ILE A 4 65.04 -15.63 22.54
N LEU A 5 64.81 -15.69 21.23
CA LEU A 5 64.52 -14.57 20.35
C LEU A 5 63.05 -14.17 20.57
N LYS A 6 62.81 -12.99 21.16
CA LYS A 6 61.46 -12.42 21.29
C LYS A 6 61.07 -11.73 19.99
N VAL A 7 60.23 -12.39 19.21
CA VAL A 7 59.48 -11.80 18.10
C VAL A 7 58.29 -11.04 18.70
N PHE A 8 58.30 -9.71 18.61
CA PHE A 8 57.11 -8.88 18.83
C PHE A 8 56.35 -8.78 17.50
N ILE A 9 55.38 -9.67 17.29
CA ILE A 9 54.32 -9.45 16.29
C ILE A 9 53.29 -8.55 16.97
N GLY A 10 53.29 -7.27 16.57
CA GLY A 10 52.22 -6.35 16.89
C GLY A 10 50.98 -6.74 16.09
N ALA A 11 50.01 -7.36 16.75
CA ALA A 11 48.68 -7.59 16.18
C ALA A 11 47.95 -6.24 16.12
N PHE A 12 47.90 -5.65 14.92
CA PHE A 12 46.97 -4.56 14.61
C PHE A 12 45.57 -5.16 14.48
N LEU A 13 44.84 -5.14 15.60
CA LEU A 13 43.44 -5.51 15.67
C LEU A 13 42.63 -4.37 15.01
N VAL A 14 42.41 -4.48 13.70
CA VAL A 14 41.43 -3.66 13.00
C VAL A 14 40.05 -4.12 13.49
N LEU A 15 39.55 -3.43 14.51
CA LEU A 15 38.14 -3.45 14.88
C LEU A 15 37.35 -2.84 13.73
N GLY A 16 37.06 -3.66 12.73
CA GLY A 16 36.03 -3.38 11.74
C GLY A 16 34.70 -3.31 12.46
N VAL A 17 34.30 -2.09 12.85
CA VAL A 17 32.92 -1.83 13.23
C VAL A 17 32.11 -1.97 11.95
N SER A 18 31.63 -3.19 11.70
CA SER A 18 30.63 -3.43 10.67
C SER A 18 29.38 -2.71 11.13
N VAL A 19 29.23 -1.45 10.73
CA VAL A 19 27.97 -0.73 10.81
C VAL A 19 27.06 -1.48 9.85
N CYS A 20 26.33 -2.46 10.36
CA CYS A 20 25.22 -3.07 9.63
C CYS A 20 24.24 -1.94 9.34
N ALA A 21 24.29 -1.39 8.11
CA ALA A 21 23.28 -0.47 7.64
C ALA A 21 21.94 -1.21 7.74
N ALA A 22 21.00 -0.66 8.51
CA ALA A 22 19.67 -1.22 8.61
C ALA A 22 19.06 -1.30 7.20
N GLU A 23 18.51 -2.45 6.82
CA GLU A 23 17.85 -2.60 5.52
C GLU A 23 16.66 -1.65 5.43
N ILE A 24 16.59 -0.89 4.33
CA ILE A 24 15.49 0.03 4.06
C ILE A 24 14.20 -0.79 3.91
N GLN A 25 13.21 -0.51 4.77
CA GLN A 25 11.95 -1.26 4.82
C GLN A 25 10.94 -0.73 3.79
N ASN A 26 10.10 -1.62 3.24
CA ASN A 26 9.02 -1.25 2.30
C ASN A 26 7.80 -0.65 3.02
N ILE A 27 7.55 -1.07 4.25
CA ILE A 27 6.52 -0.54 5.14
C ILE A 27 7.18 0.34 6.19
N GLN A 28 6.52 1.42 6.58
CA GLN A 28 6.92 2.27 7.70
C GLN A 28 5.79 2.36 8.73
N ILE A 29 6.15 2.28 10.01
CA ILE A 29 5.20 2.42 11.12
C ILE A 29 5.61 3.63 11.95
N PHE A 30 4.74 4.65 11.99
CA PHE A 30 4.93 5.84 12.81
C PHE A 30 4.09 5.74 14.08
N SER A 31 4.71 5.95 15.24
CA SER A 31 4.14 5.60 16.53
C SER A 31 4.34 6.68 17.57
N VAL A 32 3.35 6.88 18.44
CA VAL A 32 3.43 7.79 19.59
C VAL A 32 2.74 7.18 20.81
N ASP A 33 3.21 7.56 22.01
CA ASP A 33 2.47 7.29 23.24
C ASP A 33 1.07 7.89 23.16
N ASN A 34 0.08 7.08 23.48
CA ASN A 34 -1.31 7.48 23.55
C ASN A 34 -1.92 7.08 24.90
N THR A 35 -1.14 7.10 25.97
CA THR A 35 -1.60 6.73 27.32
C THR A 35 -2.76 7.63 27.78
N LYS A 36 -2.79 8.89 27.31
CA LYS A 36 -3.88 9.84 27.59
C LYS A 36 -5.14 9.62 26.72
N GLY A 37 -5.07 8.77 25.69
CA GLY A 37 -6.18 8.49 24.77
C GLY A 37 -6.65 9.70 23.95
N THR A 38 -5.82 10.75 23.84
CA THR A 38 -6.19 12.00 23.17
C THR A 38 -6.12 11.92 21.65
N ILE A 39 -5.33 10.98 21.12
CA ILE A 39 -5.17 10.77 19.68
C ILE A 39 -6.04 9.58 19.26
N ASN A 40 -6.80 9.74 18.19
CA ASN A 40 -7.65 8.72 17.59
C ASN A 40 -7.73 8.87 16.07
N ALA A 41 -8.37 7.91 15.38
CA ALA A 41 -8.48 7.90 13.92
C ALA A 41 -9.05 9.20 13.32
N LYS A 42 -10.04 9.83 13.98
CA LYS A 42 -10.64 11.10 13.51
C LYS A 42 -9.67 12.28 13.65
N SER A 43 -8.91 12.33 14.74
CA SER A 43 -7.89 13.37 14.93
C SER A 43 -6.74 13.24 13.91
N ILE A 44 -6.38 12.01 13.56
CA ILE A 44 -5.37 11.69 12.54
C ILE A 44 -5.86 12.13 11.16
N GLU A 45 -7.08 11.76 10.79
CA GLU A 45 -7.73 12.19 9.55
C GLU A 45 -7.74 13.72 9.40
N LYS A 46 -8.16 14.43 10.45
CA LYS A 46 -8.15 15.90 10.47
C LYS A 46 -6.75 16.47 10.22
N ALA A 47 -5.70 15.88 10.80
CA ALA A 47 -4.33 16.34 10.64
C ALA A 47 -3.78 16.07 9.24
N PHE A 48 -4.09 14.91 8.66
CA PHE A 48 -3.75 14.58 7.27
C PHE A 48 -4.40 15.58 6.30
N ASN A 49 -5.72 15.77 6.42
CA ASN A 49 -6.47 16.73 5.59
C ASN A 49 -5.89 18.15 5.69
N ALA A 50 -5.53 18.60 6.91
CA ALA A 50 -4.89 19.89 7.14
C ALA A 50 -3.45 19.99 6.59
N SER A 51 -2.88 18.91 6.07
CA SER A 51 -1.55 18.86 5.43
C SER A 51 -1.64 18.77 3.90
N GLY A 52 -2.85 18.78 3.33
CA GLY A 52 -3.06 18.58 1.89
C GLY A 52 -2.95 17.12 1.43
N VAL A 53 -2.89 16.18 2.39
CA VAL A 53 -3.02 14.74 2.14
C VAL A 53 -4.44 14.37 2.51
N VAL A 54 -5.31 14.27 1.50
CA VAL A 54 -6.75 14.10 1.69
C VAL A 54 -7.06 12.66 2.07
N VAL A 55 -7.73 12.45 3.20
CA VAL A 55 -8.22 11.14 3.63
C VAL A 55 -9.65 10.99 3.13
N ASP A 56 -9.85 10.11 2.15
CA ASP A 56 -11.14 9.89 1.50
C ASP A 56 -11.99 8.84 2.22
N VAL A 57 -11.33 7.87 2.86
CA VAL A 57 -11.99 6.79 3.62
C VAL A 57 -11.21 6.55 4.89
N ASN A 58 -11.92 6.36 6.01
CA ASN A 58 -11.38 5.99 7.31
C ASN A 58 -12.36 5.08 8.04
N ASN A 59 -12.25 3.77 7.77
CA ASN A 59 -13.22 2.78 8.23
C ASN A 59 -12.79 2.13 9.55
N ASP A 60 -13.66 2.18 10.55
CA ASP A 60 -13.54 1.38 11.77
C ASP A 60 -13.78 -0.09 11.44
N MET A 61 -12.70 -0.85 11.41
CA MET A 61 -12.74 -2.26 11.07
C MET A 61 -13.29 -3.11 12.21
N ASN A 62 -13.22 -2.66 13.47
CA ASN A 62 -13.77 -3.40 14.58
C ASN A 62 -15.30 -3.46 14.51
N SER A 63 -15.95 -2.39 14.05
CA SER A 63 -17.39 -2.38 13.75
C SER A 63 -17.76 -3.40 12.67
N ILE A 64 -16.93 -3.55 11.64
CA ILE A 64 -17.16 -4.50 10.54
C ILE A 64 -16.88 -5.93 10.99
N PHE A 65 -15.74 -6.15 11.64
CA PHE A 65 -15.27 -7.47 12.06
C PHE A 65 -16.14 -8.06 13.16
N SER A 66 -16.62 -7.26 14.10
CA SER A 66 -17.59 -7.73 15.11
C SER A 66 -18.88 -8.23 14.47
N LYS A 67 -19.44 -7.50 13.49
CA LYS A 67 -20.65 -7.91 12.78
C LYS A 67 -20.45 -9.16 11.92
N ARG A 68 -19.32 -9.26 11.23
CA ARG A 68 -19.07 -10.34 10.25
C ARG A 68 -18.49 -11.62 10.86
N TYR A 69 -17.66 -11.49 11.90
CA TYR A 69 -16.89 -12.59 12.48
C TYR A 69 -17.15 -12.80 13.98
N GLY A 70 -17.94 -11.93 14.62
CA GLY A 70 -18.28 -12.02 16.03
C GLY A 70 -17.14 -11.67 16.99
N LYS A 71 -15.95 -11.34 16.48
CA LYS A 71 -14.74 -11.06 17.26
C LYS A 71 -13.89 -9.99 16.57
N VAL A 72 -13.04 -9.33 17.37
CA VAL A 72 -12.06 -8.34 16.93
C VAL A 72 -10.68 -8.70 17.49
N HIS A 73 -9.61 -8.22 16.85
CA HIS A 73 -8.23 -8.52 17.25
C HIS A 73 -7.56 -7.39 18.04
N HIS A 74 -7.96 -6.15 17.77
CA HIS A 74 -7.33 -4.95 18.32
C HIS A 74 -8.34 -4.12 19.08
N LYS A 75 -7.87 -3.29 20.01
CA LYS A 75 -8.72 -2.33 20.72
C LYS A 75 -9.31 -1.29 19.76
N ASN A 76 -8.46 -0.69 18.93
CA ASN A 76 -8.83 0.21 17.84
C ASN A 76 -8.09 -0.24 16.57
N TYR A 77 -8.81 -0.37 15.46
CA TYR A 77 -8.24 -0.71 14.17
C TYR A 77 -9.06 -0.07 13.05
N ASN A 78 -8.41 0.80 12.29
CA ASN A 78 -9.00 1.43 11.12
C ASN A 78 -8.15 1.11 9.88
N LEU A 79 -8.83 0.98 8.75
CA LEU A 79 -8.21 1.05 7.44
C LEU A 79 -8.63 2.35 6.78
N ALA A 80 -7.65 3.09 6.28
CA ALA A 80 -7.87 4.36 5.64
C ALA A 80 -7.11 4.44 4.33
N ILE A 81 -7.63 5.26 3.41
CA ILE A 81 -6.97 5.58 2.16
C ILE A 81 -6.84 7.09 2.05
N PHE A 82 -5.79 7.54 1.38
CA PHE A 82 -5.55 8.95 1.19
C PHE A 82 -4.90 9.26 -0.16
N THR A 83 -5.04 10.51 -0.58
CA THR A 83 -4.51 11.01 -1.84
C THR A 83 -3.83 12.37 -1.64
N ASN A 84 -2.90 12.70 -2.54
CA ASN A 84 -2.49 14.08 -2.78
C ASN A 84 -2.73 14.37 -4.27
N PRO A 85 -3.89 14.93 -4.65
CA PRO A 85 -4.28 15.04 -6.05
C PRO A 85 -3.26 15.76 -6.92
N LYS A 86 -2.61 16.80 -6.37
CA LYS A 86 -1.57 17.56 -7.07
C LYS A 86 -0.34 16.72 -7.38
N LEU A 87 0.18 15.98 -6.40
CA LEU A 87 1.40 15.18 -6.57
C LEU A 87 1.12 13.91 -7.38
N VAL A 88 -0.05 13.30 -7.19
CA VAL A 88 -0.52 12.17 -8.02
C VAL A 88 -0.61 12.59 -9.49
N SER A 89 -1.28 13.72 -9.80
CA SER A 89 -1.40 14.21 -11.17
C SER A 89 -0.02 14.48 -11.82
N LYS A 90 0.92 15.05 -11.05
CA LYS A 90 2.30 15.29 -11.49
C LYS A 90 3.05 13.99 -11.82
N LEU A 91 2.92 12.97 -10.96
CA LEU A 91 3.56 11.66 -11.13
C LEU A 91 2.93 10.87 -12.28
N MET A 92 1.60 10.89 -12.37
CA MET A 92 0.82 10.17 -13.36
C MET A 92 1.28 10.48 -14.78
N LYS A 93 1.53 11.76 -15.08
CA LYS A 93 2.10 12.21 -16.35
C LYS A 93 3.35 11.46 -16.80
N LYS A 94 4.22 11.11 -15.84
CA LYS A 94 5.51 10.43 -16.12
C LYS A 94 5.40 8.92 -15.96
N TYR A 95 4.57 8.50 -15.01
CA TYR A 95 4.51 7.15 -14.48
C TYR A 95 3.05 6.76 -14.25
N PRO A 96 2.36 6.21 -15.27
CA PRO A 96 0.99 5.68 -15.10
C PRO A 96 0.90 4.67 -13.95
N SER A 97 2.00 3.97 -13.64
CA SER A 97 2.11 3.03 -12.53
C SER A 97 1.91 3.65 -11.15
N ILE A 98 1.86 4.98 -10.99
CA ILE A 98 1.42 5.62 -9.73
C ILE A 98 0.00 5.20 -9.34
N GLY A 99 -0.82 4.81 -10.32
CA GLY A 99 -2.16 4.27 -10.09
C GLY A 99 -2.17 3.03 -9.21
N LEU A 100 -1.08 2.24 -9.17
CA LEU A 100 -0.94 1.05 -8.32
C LEU A 100 -0.96 1.37 -6.81
N ILE A 101 -0.73 2.62 -6.44
CA ILE A 101 -0.78 3.11 -5.05
C ILE A 101 -1.65 4.36 -4.92
N THR A 102 -2.55 4.58 -5.87
CA THR A 102 -3.53 5.67 -5.82
C THR A 102 -4.92 5.05 -5.68
N PRO A 103 -5.65 5.31 -4.57
CA PRO A 103 -5.19 6.01 -3.39
C PRO A 103 -4.15 5.20 -2.60
N LEU A 104 -3.37 5.87 -1.76
CA LEU A 104 -2.40 5.19 -0.91
C LEU A 104 -3.07 4.73 0.39
N SER A 105 -2.73 3.53 0.85
CA SER A 105 -3.38 2.89 1.99
C SER A 105 -2.60 3.05 3.29
N MET A 106 -3.34 3.06 4.40
CA MET A 106 -2.79 2.97 5.74
C MET A 106 -3.70 2.22 6.71
N SER A 107 -3.11 1.63 7.74
CA SER A 107 -3.83 1.28 8.97
C SER A 107 -3.54 2.28 10.09
N ILE A 108 -4.54 2.47 10.94
CA ILE A 108 -4.42 3.18 12.21
C ILE A 108 -4.79 2.18 13.31
N TYR A 109 -3.90 1.94 14.26
CA TYR A 109 -4.12 0.90 15.27
C TYR A 109 -3.47 1.20 16.61
N GLU A 110 -4.09 0.72 17.68
CA GLU A 110 -3.52 0.80 19.04
C GLU A 110 -2.77 -0.48 19.40
N ASP A 111 -1.53 -0.32 19.91
CA ASP A 111 -0.82 -1.38 20.62
C ASP A 111 -1.15 -1.25 22.11
N ALA A 112 -2.07 -2.08 22.58
CA ALA A 112 -2.56 -2.04 23.95
C ALA A 112 -1.46 -2.37 24.99
N ALA A 113 -0.47 -3.18 24.63
CA ALA A 113 0.62 -3.53 25.54
C ALA A 113 1.58 -2.36 25.77
N LYS A 114 1.77 -1.52 24.74
CA LYS A 114 2.66 -0.36 24.80
C LYS A 114 1.94 0.97 25.04
N ASN A 115 0.61 0.96 25.07
CA ASN A 115 -0.23 2.17 25.11
C ASN A 115 0.10 3.17 23.99
N THR A 116 0.43 2.68 22.79
CA THR A 116 0.74 3.53 21.64
C THR A 116 -0.38 3.50 20.61
N ILE A 117 -0.50 4.58 19.85
CA ILE A 117 -1.23 4.60 18.58
C ILE A 117 -0.22 4.65 17.44
N ASN A 118 -0.50 3.90 16.38
CA ASN A 118 0.41 3.68 15.28
C ASN A 118 -0.31 3.94 13.96
N ILE A 119 0.43 4.45 12.97
CA ILE A 119 0.02 4.55 11.58
C ILE A 119 1.02 3.74 10.75
N SER A 120 0.53 2.79 9.97
CA SER A 120 1.34 2.03 9.00
C SER A 120 0.99 2.42 7.59
N THR A 121 1.98 2.68 6.74
CA THR A 121 1.81 2.93 5.30
C THR A 121 3.09 2.56 4.55
N LEU A 122 3.08 2.64 3.22
CA LEU A 122 4.29 2.41 2.42
C LEU A 122 5.34 3.48 2.70
N SER A 123 6.60 3.07 2.78
CA SER A 123 7.75 3.98 2.76
C SER A 123 8.01 4.46 1.32
N LEU A 124 8.92 5.43 1.15
CA LEU A 124 9.41 5.79 -0.19
C LEU A 124 9.93 4.56 -0.96
N ALA A 125 10.63 3.65 -0.30
CA ALA A 125 11.12 2.42 -0.91
C ALA A 125 9.97 1.48 -1.31
N GLY A 126 8.95 1.33 -0.46
CA GLY A 126 7.74 0.55 -0.79
C GLY A 126 6.98 1.12 -1.97
N MET A 127 6.77 2.45 -1.98
CA MET A 127 6.11 3.14 -3.09
C MET A 127 6.88 2.94 -4.40
N ALA A 128 8.19 3.20 -4.40
CA ALA A 128 9.06 3.01 -5.57
C ALA A 128 9.03 1.57 -6.08
N ARG A 129 9.08 0.60 -5.15
CA ARG A 129 9.13 -0.83 -5.46
C ARG A 129 7.84 -1.31 -6.14
N VAL A 130 6.66 -0.96 -5.62
CA VAL A 130 5.38 -1.38 -6.21
C VAL A 130 5.11 -0.68 -7.54
N THR A 131 5.41 0.61 -7.62
CA THR A 131 5.13 1.42 -8.82
C THR A 131 6.21 1.31 -9.89
N LYS A 132 7.36 0.71 -9.59
CA LYS A 132 8.57 0.71 -10.44
C LYS A 132 9.10 2.13 -10.75
N ILE A 133 8.64 3.16 -10.04
CA ILE A 133 9.15 4.52 -10.15
C ILE A 133 10.53 4.57 -9.46
N PRO A 134 11.55 5.22 -10.05
CA PRO A 134 12.85 5.33 -9.40
C PRO A 134 12.73 5.94 -8.00
N VAL A 135 13.35 5.29 -7.00
CA VAL A 135 13.36 5.80 -5.61
C VAL A 135 14.01 7.19 -5.49
N THR A 136 14.81 7.57 -6.49
CA THR A 136 15.47 8.87 -6.61
C THR A 136 14.66 9.89 -7.41
N ASP A 137 13.47 9.53 -7.92
CA ASP A 137 12.62 10.48 -8.63
C ASP A 137 12.17 11.60 -7.68
N PRO A 138 12.39 12.88 -8.05
CA PRO A 138 12.12 14.00 -7.16
C PRO A 138 10.62 14.15 -6.82
N ASP A 139 9.71 13.73 -7.71
CA ASP A 139 8.27 13.88 -7.50
C ASP A 139 7.77 12.78 -6.56
N LEU A 140 8.34 11.57 -6.64
CA LEU A 140 8.05 10.51 -5.68
C LEU A 140 8.60 10.84 -4.28
N ILE A 141 9.80 11.42 -4.21
CA ILE A 141 10.37 11.94 -2.96
C ILE A 141 9.48 13.04 -2.37
N GLU A 142 8.99 13.97 -3.20
CA GLU A 142 8.06 15.01 -2.78
C GLU A 142 6.76 14.40 -2.22
N TYR A 143 6.22 13.36 -2.87
CA TYR A 143 5.03 12.66 -2.40
C TYR A 143 5.26 11.97 -1.05
N ALA A 144 6.34 11.20 -0.91
CA ALA A 144 6.69 10.55 0.36
C ALA A 144 6.92 11.58 1.49
N LYS A 145 7.52 12.73 1.19
CA LYS A 145 7.72 13.82 2.15
C LYS A 145 6.40 14.48 2.59
N ALA A 146 5.43 14.59 1.68
CA ALA A 146 4.10 15.08 2.04
C ALA A 146 3.41 14.13 3.04
N VAL A 147 3.54 12.81 2.82
CA VAL A 147 3.04 11.78 3.76
C VAL A 147 3.76 11.87 5.10
N ASP A 148 5.09 11.96 5.11
CA ASP A 148 5.90 12.14 6.33
C ASP A 148 5.48 13.38 7.14
N THR A 149 5.24 14.50 6.44
CA THR A 149 4.76 15.74 7.07
C THR A 149 3.39 15.54 7.72
N ALA A 150 2.47 14.83 7.04
CA ALA A 150 1.16 14.51 7.58
C ALA A 150 1.25 13.59 8.81
N LEU A 151 2.12 12.58 8.78
CA LEU A 151 2.38 11.68 9.91
C LEU A 151 2.86 12.45 11.15
N HIS A 152 3.85 13.34 11.00
CA HIS A 152 4.38 14.15 12.11
C HIS A 152 3.36 15.15 12.65
N LYS A 153 2.46 15.66 11.80
CA LYS A 153 1.35 16.53 12.23
C LYS A 153 0.27 15.74 12.97
N ALA A 154 -0.02 14.52 12.51
CA ALA A 154 -1.04 13.65 13.10
C ALA A 154 -0.61 13.07 14.45
N LEU A 155 0.65 12.67 14.58
CA LEU A 155 1.25 12.11 15.78
C LEU A 155 2.42 12.99 16.27
N PRO A 156 2.15 14.14 16.94
CA PRO A 156 3.21 15.00 17.44
C PRO A 156 4.15 14.26 18.40
N ASN A 157 5.46 14.43 18.23
CA ASN A 157 6.51 13.67 18.94
C ASN A 157 6.53 12.16 18.64
N GLY A 158 5.84 11.73 17.59
CA GLY A 158 5.92 10.36 17.10
C GLY A 158 7.31 10.02 16.58
N LYS A 159 7.57 8.73 16.44
CA LYS A 159 8.81 8.18 15.91
C LYS A 159 8.52 6.97 15.04
N TYR A 160 9.41 6.72 14.08
CA TYR A 160 9.41 5.47 13.34
C TYR A 160 9.82 4.31 14.23
N LEU A 161 9.06 3.22 14.17
CA LEU A 161 9.44 1.96 14.78
C LEU A 161 10.44 1.22 13.88
N SER A 162 11.38 0.49 14.50
CA SER A 162 12.19 -0.45 13.76
C SER A 162 11.29 -1.58 13.27
N VAL A 163 11.29 -1.81 11.97
CA VAL A 163 10.60 -2.92 11.32
C VAL A 163 11.63 -3.81 10.67
N ASN A 164 11.46 -5.13 10.77
CA ASN A 164 12.42 -6.13 10.27
C ASN A 164 11.70 -7.12 9.37
N HIS A 165 10.92 -6.61 8.43
CA HIS A 165 10.26 -7.44 7.45
C HIS A 165 11.22 -7.86 6.34
N ASN A 166 10.85 -8.92 5.62
CA ASN A 166 11.54 -9.25 4.38
C ASN A 166 11.23 -8.16 3.35
N THR A 167 12.25 -7.63 2.69
CA THR A 167 12.13 -6.53 1.71
C THR A 167 12.12 -7.02 0.26
N LYS A 168 12.26 -8.34 0.06
CA LYS A 168 12.49 -8.99 -1.23
C LYS A 168 11.36 -9.95 -1.57
N SER A 169 11.00 -9.99 -2.84
CA SER A 169 10.09 -10.99 -3.41
C SER A 169 10.76 -11.65 -4.61
N SER A 170 10.60 -12.96 -4.74
CA SER A 170 11.00 -13.73 -5.93
C SER A 170 9.90 -13.80 -7.00
N LYS A 171 8.73 -13.24 -6.71
CA LYS A 171 7.55 -13.22 -7.59
C LYS A 171 7.24 -11.81 -8.10
N PRO A 172 6.52 -11.69 -9.23
CA PRO A 172 6.04 -10.40 -9.73
C PRO A 172 5.29 -9.59 -8.67
N LEU A 173 5.54 -8.29 -8.66
CA LEU A 173 4.99 -7.34 -7.68
C LEU A 173 3.67 -6.72 -8.15
N THR A 174 3.28 -6.97 -9.40
CA THR A 174 2.10 -6.47 -10.07
C THR A 174 1.49 -7.58 -10.91
N THR A 175 0.18 -7.50 -11.12
CA THR A 175 -0.55 -8.25 -12.15
C THR A 175 -1.09 -7.22 -13.13
N GLU A 176 -0.82 -7.45 -14.42
CA GLU A 176 -0.99 -6.47 -15.50
C GLU A 176 -1.76 -7.14 -16.65
N PHE A 177 -2.68 -6.39 -17.25
CA PHE A 177 -3.50 -6.77 -18.41
C PHE A 177 -3.49 -5.63 -19.43
N ALA A 178 -3.74 -5.98 -20.68
CA ALA A 178 -3.94 -5.02 -21.77
C ALA A 178 -5.15 -5.47 -22.58
N ILE A 179 -5.98 -4.51 -23.00
CA ILE A 179 -7.19 -4.75 -23.79
C ILE A 179 -7.31 -3.68 -24.86
N GLU A 180 -7.67 -4.05 -26.08
CA GLU A 180 -8.08 -3.10 -27.12
C GLU A 180 -9.61 -2.98 -27.06
N PHE A 181 -10.12 -1.81 -26.67
CA PHE A 181 -11.57 -1.59 -26.63
C PHE A 181 -12.12 -1.49 -28.05
N GLU A 182 -13.04 -2.39 -28.40
CA GLU A 182 -13.86 -2.27 -29.60
C GLU A 182 -14.90 -1.16 -29.38
N LEU A 183 -14.96 -0.19 -30.30
CA LEU A 183 -15.93 0.90 -30.24
C LEU A 183 -17.04 0.64 -31.25
N GLU A 184 -18.29 0.72 -30.80
CA GLU A 184 -19.44 0.76 -31.70
C GLU A 184 -19.56 2.14 -32.38
N ASP A 185 -20.33 2.23 -33.46
CA ASP A 185 -20.51 3.48 -34.21
C ASP A 185 -21.13 4.58 -33.34
N GLY A 186 -20.30 5.56 -32.98
CA GLY A 186 -20.70 6.71 -32.15
C GLY A 186 -20.18 6.67 -30.72
N ASP A 187 -19.61 5.54 -30.29
CA ASP A 187 -19.06 5.38 -28.96
C ASP A 187 -17.67 6.00 -28.84
N THR A 188 -17.36 6.48 -27.64
CA THR A 188 -16.02 6.92 -27.25
C THR A 188 -15.32 5.84 -26.43
N TYR A 189 -14.00 5.96 -26.28
CA TYR A 189 -13.25 5.14 -25.34
C TYR A 189 -13.74 5.26 -23.89
N VAL A 190 -14.38 6.38 -23.54
CA VAL A 190 -14.97 6.55 -22.21
C VAL A 190 -16.22 5.69 -22.05
N ASP A 191 -17.04 5.57 -23.09
CA ASP A 191 -18.27 4.74 -23.07
C ASP A 191 -17.92 3.24 -22.97
N ALA A 192 -16.93 2.79 -23.75
CA ALA A 192 -16.44 1.42 -23.67
C ALA A 192 -15.83 1.10 -22.29
N LYS A 193 -15.05 2.03 -21.73
CA LYS A 193 -14.49 1.89 -20.37
C LYS A 193 -15.58 1.90 -19.30
N ASP A 194 -16.60 2.75 -19.40
CA ASP A 194 -17.70 2.78 -18.44
C ASP A 194 -18.48 1.45 -18.47
N SER A 195 -18.70 0.86 -19.66
CA SER A 195 -19.29 -0.48 -19.79
C SER A 195 -18.43 -1.57 -19.13
N PHE A 196 -17.11 -1.55 -19.36
CA PHE A 196 -16.15 -2.45 -18.70
C PHE A 196 -16.20 -2.30 -17.17
N GLU A 197 -16.23 -1.07 -16.66
CA GLU A 197 -16.30 -0.80 -15.23
C GLU A 197 -17.59 -1.32 -14.61
N GLU A 198 -18.74 -1.13 -15.28
CA GLU A 198 -20.01 -1.67 -14.80
C GLU A 198 -19.96 -3.19 -14.65
N GLU A 199 -19.41 -3.90 -15.64
CA GLU A 199 -19.24 -5.35 -15.59
C GLU A 199 -18.26 -5.77 -14.48
N PHE A 200 -17.09 -5.12 -14.43
CA PHE A 200 -16.08 -5.34 -13.39
C PHE A 200 -16.64 -5.16 -11.98
N GLU A 201 -17.37 -4.07 -11.73
CA GLU A 201 -18.00 -3.79 -10.44
C GLU A 201 -19.08 -4.83 -10.09
N SER A 202 -19.83 -5.31 -11.09
CA SER A 202 -20.87 -6.32 -10.90
C SER A 202 -20.30 -7.68 -10.46
N GLU A 203 -19.10 -8.04 -10.96
CA GLU A 203 -18.43 -9.30 -10.65
C GLU A 203 -17.70 -9.29 -9.29
N LEU A 204 -17.29 -8.12 -8.80
CA LEU A 204 -16.57 -7.98 -7.53
C LEU A 204 -17.41 -8.35 -6.30
N GLY A 205 -18.67 -7.89 -6.26
CA GLY A 205 -19.58 -8.07 -5.12
C GLY A 205 -19.86 -9.55 -4.78
N PRO A 206 -20.26 -10.39 -5.75
CA PRO A 206 -20.54 -11.82 -5.55
C PRO A 206 -19.38 -12.60 -4.92
N VAL A 207 -18.12 -12.24 -5.23
CA VAL A 207 -16.93 -12.90 -4.67
C VAL A 207 -16.41 -12.24 -3.37
N GLY A 208 -17.13 -11.23 -2.89
CA GLY A 208 -16.98 -10.62 -1.58
C GLY A 208 -16.02 -9.43 -1.52
N PHE A 209 -15.72 -8.79 -2.65
CA PHE A 209 -15.04 -7.50 -2.66
C PHE A 209 -16.01 -6.37 -2.37
N LEU A 210 -15.45 -5.29 -1.84
CA LEU A 210 -16.09 -3.99 -1.73
C LEU A 210 -15.17 -2.96 -2.37
N ILE A 211 -15.76 -1.90 -2.89
CA ILE A 211 -15.07 -0.74 -3.44
C ILE A 211 -15.28 0.43 -2.47
N PRO A 212 -14.40 0.63 -1.47
CA PRO A 212 -14.47 1.80 -0.60
C PRO A 212 -14.51 3.13 -1.36
N LYS A 213 -13.81 3.22 -2.49
CA LYS A 213 -13.70 4.44 -3.30
C LYS A 213 -13.14 4.12 -4.69
N SER A 214 -13.62 4.85 -5.69
CA SER A 214 -12.99 4.97 -7.01
C SER A 214 -12.71 6.45 -7.33
N TYR A 215 -11.80 6.68 -8.27
CA TYR A 215 -11.41 8.01 -8.76
C TYR A 215 -11.34 7.97 -10.28
N LYS A 216 -12.01 8.93 -10.93
CA LYS A 216 -11.83 9.24 -12.35
C LYS A 216 -10.86 10.41 -12.48
N LEU A 217 -9.57 10.14 -12.73
CA LEU A 217 -8.52 11.16 -12.74
C LEU A 217 -8.37 11.76 -14.15
N GLN A 218 -8.55 13.07 -14.24
CA GLN A 218 -8.51 13.79 -15.50
C GLN A 218 -7.08 14.28 -15.81
N HIS A 219 -6.60 14.04 -17.03
CA HIS A 219 -5.31 14.54 -17.51
C HIS A 219 -5.22 14.51 -19.03
N ASP A 220 -4.58 15.53 -19.62
CA ASP A 220 -4.61 15.77 -21.07
C ASP A 220 -3.98 14.65 -21.91
N ASP A 221 -3.06 13.87 -21.34
CA ASP A 221 -2.34 12.78 -22.01
C ASP A 221 -3.17 11.48 -22.11
N TYR A 222 -4.34 11.40 -21.45
CA TYR A 222 -5.15 10.18 -21.34
C TYR A 222 -6.54 10.37 -21.93
N ASP A 223 -7.06 9.31 -22.57
CA ASP A 223 -8.50 9.20 -22.83
C ASP A 223 -9.24 9.01 -21.51
N PHE A 224 -8.67 8.20 -20.60
CA PHE A 224 -9.12 8.03 -19.23
C PHE A 224 -7.99 7.53 -18.32
N PHE A 225 -8.11 7.79 -17.02
CA PHE A 225 -7.24 7.25 -15.99
C PHE A 225 -8.01 7.08 -14.70
N ASP A 226 -8.44 5.86 -14.43
CA ASP A 226 -9.33 5.54 -13.34
C ASP A 226 -8.60 4.64 -12.33
N THR A 227 -8.90 4.84 -11.05
CA THR A 227 -8.34 4.01 -9.98
C THR A 227 -9.41 3.58 -9.02
N TYR A 228 -9.35 2.33 -8.61
CA TYR A 228 -10.24 1.70 -7.65
C TYR A 228 -9.47 1.34 -6.40
N SER A 229 -9.98 1.69 -5.23
CA SER A 229 -9.57 1.07 -3.97
C SER A 229 -10.52 -0.08 -3.69
N ILE A 230 -10.02 -1.32 -3.68
CA ILE A 230 -10.82 -2.52 -3.41
C ILE A 230 -10.32 -3.31 -2.21
N ILE A 231 -11.25 -3.98 -1.53
CA ILE A 231 -10.94 -4.75 -0.32
C ILE A 231 -11.81 -5.99 -0.19
N ARG A 232 -11.22 -7.07 0.33
CA ARG A 232 -11.93 -8.28 0.75
C ARG A 232 -11.64 -8.59 2.20
N PHE A 233 -12.65 -8.51 3.06
CA PHE A 233 -12.47 -8.70 4.51
C PHE A 233 -11.96 -10.10 4.89
N ASN A 234 -12.27 -11.11 4.08
CA ASN A 234 -11.76 -12.47 4.30
C ASN A 234 -10.23 -12.58 4.16
N ALA A 235 -9.56 -11.64 3.50
CA ALA A 235 -8.09 -11.56 3.49
C ALA A 235 -7.57 -10.72 4.66
N ILE A 236 -8.04 -9.49 4.81
CA ILE A 236 -7.45 -8.57 5.80
C ILE A 236 -7.77 -8.94 7.25
N TYR A 237 -8.92 -9.57 7.53
CA TYR A 237 -9.27 -9.98 8.90
C TYR A 237 -8.22 -10.92 9.52
N PRO A 238 -7.92 -12.10 8.95
CA PRO A 238 -6.92 -13.00 9.53
C PRO A 238 -5.50 -12.39 9.54
N VAL A 239 -5.12 -11.65 8.50
CA VAL A 239 -3.80 -10.99 8.42
C VAL A 239 -3.63 -9.99 9.57
N SER A 240 -4.65 -9.15 9.79
CA SER A 240 -4.58 -8.06 10.76
C SER A 240 -4.30 -8.54 12.18
N LYS A 241 -4.64 -9.79 12.52
CA LYS A 241 -4.41 -10.37 13.85
C LYS A 241 -2.96 -10.24 14.31
N ASN A 242 -2.03 -10.58 13.41
CA ASN A 242 -0.59 -10.55 13.70
C ASN A 242 0.12 -9.41 12.96
N HIS A 243 -0.50 -8.87 11.93
CA HIS A 243 0.03 -7.82 11.07
C HIS A 243 -0.97 -6.66 10.94
N PRO A 244 -1.24 -5.90 12.02
CA PRO A 244 -2.10 -4.71 11.92
C PRO A 244 -1.52 -3.67 10.94
N ASP A 245 -0.22 -3.71 10.70
CA ASP A 245 0.50 -2.93 9.70
C ASP A 245 0.18 -3.31 8.25
N ALA A 246 -0.54 -4.41 8.00
CA ALA A 246 -1.03 -4.82 6.67
C ALA A 246 -1.94 -3.80 5.99
N GLY A 247 -2.50 -2.83 6.73
CA GLY A 247 -3.22 -1.70 6.14
C GLY A 247 -2.36 -0.81 5.25
N ALA A 248 -1.03 -0.92 5.29
CA ALA A 248 -0.15 -0.31 4.29
C ALA A 248 -0.44 -0.79 2.85
N TYR A 249 -1.08 -1.96 2.70
CA TYR A 249 -1.47 -2.53 1.42
C TYR A 249 -2.98 -2.78 1.27
N ALA A 250 -3.80 -2.42 2.27
CA ALA A 250 -5.23 -2.74 2.31
C ALA A 250 -6.06 -1.50 2.66
N PRO A 251 -7.08 -1.11 1.87
CA PRO A 251 -7.43 -1.59 0.53
C PRO A 251 -6.26 -1.56 -0.48
N PHE A 252 -6.35 -2.24 -1.61
CA PHE A 252 -5.34 -2.11 -2.67
C PHE A 252 -5.95 -1.50 -3.93
N SER A 253 -5.09 -0.88 -4.74
CA SER A 253 -5.52 -0.20 -5.95
C SER A 253 -5.64 -1.13 -7.14
N VAL A 254 -6.64 -0.91 -7.99
CA VAL A 254 -6.64 -1.32 -9.40
C VAL A 254 -6.59 -0.04 -10.22
N VAL A 255 -5.66 0.08 -11.15
CA VAL A 255 -5.60 1.19 -12.12
C VAL A 255 -6.11 0.70 -13.46
N ILE A 256 -6.91 1.53 -14.13
CA ILE A 256 -7.42 1.31 -15.49
C ILE A 256 -7.13 2.60 -16.26
N TYR A 257 -6.28 2.56 -17.27
CA TYR A 257 -5.94 3.77 -18.02
C TYR A 257 -5.71 3.50 -19.50
N LYS A 258 -5.91 4.53 -20.32
CA LYS A 258 -5.52 4.52 -21.72
C LYS A 258 -4.95 5.87 -22.10
N LYS A 259 -3.73 5.88 -22.65
CA LYS A 259 -3.19 7.11 -23.25
C LYS A 259 -3.79 7.37 -24.62
N LYS A 260 -3.85 8.64 -25.01
CA LYS A 260 -4.43 9.05 -26.31
C LYS A 260 -3.66 8.54 -27.52
N ASP A 261 -2.36 8.31 -27.37
CA ASP A 261 -1.46 7.81 -28.40
C ASP A 261 -1.28 6.29 -28.38
N GLU A 262 -1.91 5.59 -27.43
CA GLU A 262 -1.88 4.14 -27.29
C GLU A 262 -3.17 3.54 -27.87
N LYS A 263 -3.07 2.33 -28.45
CA LYS A 263 -4.23 1.58 -28.92
C LYS A 263 -4.94 0.84 -27.77
N GLU A 264 -4.14 0.21 -26.93
CA GLU A 264 -4.60 -0.61 -25.82
C GLU A 264 -4.86 0.26 -24.58
N ALA A 265 -5.86 -0.13 -23.82
CA ALA A 265 -6.00 0.24 -22.43
C ALA A 265 -5.22 -0.74 -21.55
N HIS A 266 -4.76 -0.24 -20.41
CA HIS A 266 -3.95 -0.98 -19.45
C HIS A 266 -4.67 -1.08 -18.12
N ILE A 267 -4.67 -2.29 -17.56
CA ILE A 267 -5.24 -2.57 -16.25
C ILE A 267 -4.16 -3.20 -15.38
N ALA A 268 -3.97 -2.71 -14.16
CA ALA A 268 -2.97 -3.29 -13.26
C ALA A 268 -3.35 -3.16 -11.79
N PHE A 269 -2.90 -4.11 -10.98
CA PHE A 269 -3.02 -4.04 -9.52
C PHE A 269 -1.82 -4.66 -8.79
N PRO A 270 -1.51 -4.23 -7.56
CA PRO A 270 -0.43 -4.81 -6.78
C PRO A 270 -0.61 -6.31 -6.55
N SER A 271 0.46 -7.07 -6.74
CA SER A 271 0.49 -8.48 -6.40
C SER A 271 0.39 -8.66 -4.89
N ILE A 272 -0.34 -9.69 -4.48
CA ILE A 272 -0.49 -10.02 -3.06
C ILE A 272 0.79 -10.61 -2.46
N GLU A 273 1.75 -10.99 -3.29
CA GLU A 273 3.06 -11.43 -2.83
C GLU A 273 3.86 -10.27 -2.20
N ASN A 274 3.50 -9.01 -2.47
CA ASN A 274 3.97 -7.87 -1.67
C ASN A 274 3.60 -8.04 -0.20
N TRP A 275 2.34 -8.40 0.10
CA TRP A 275 1.91 -8.62 1.48
C TRP A 275 2.68 -9.79 2.11
N ILE A 276 2.73 -10.91 1.41
CA ILE A 276 3.30 -12.14 1.97
C ILE A 276 4.78 -11.95 2.29
N SER A 277 5.53 -11.29 1.41
CA SER A 277 6.94 -10.96 1.64
C SER A 277 7.10 -9.86 2.68
N ASP A 278 6.51 -8.69 2.48
CA ASP A 278 6.75 -7.50 3.30
C ASP A 278 6.10 -7.54 4.68
N LEU A 279 5.20 -8.48 4.95
CA LEU A 279 4.67 -8.73 6.29
C LEU A 279 5.24 -10.01 6.90
N ASP A 280 6.06 -10.77 6.16
CA ASP A 280 6.58 -12.09 6.58
C ASP A 280 5.45 -13.06 7.00
N ILE A 281 4.41 -13.16 6.18
CA ILE A 281 3.27 -14.05 6.44
C ILE A 281 3.71 -15.50 6.23
N ARG A 282 3.97 -16.19 7.34
CA ARG A 282 4.38 -17.60 7.35
C ARG A 282 3.24 -18.59 7.60
N ASP A 283 2.12 -18.11 8.12
CA ASP A 283 0.94 -18.94 8.34
C ASP A 283 0.30 -19.33 7.01
N GLU A 284 0.25 -20.63 6.72
CA GLU A 284 -0.23 -21.15 5.44
C GLU A 284 -1.71 -20.83 5.19
N ALA A 285 -2.54 -20.88 6.24
CA ALA A 285 -3.97 -20.57 6.11
C ALA A 285 -4.20 -19.10 5.75
N THR A 286 -3.47 -18.19 6.39
CA THR A 286 -3.48 -16.76 6.08
C THR A 286 -2.94 -16.50 4.68
N ALA A 287 -1.79 -17.08 4.33
CA ALA A 287 -1.21 -16.94 2.99
C ALA A 287 -2.16 -17.48 1.90
N LYS A 288 -2.89 -18.57 2.16
CA LYS A 288 -3.92 -19.11 1.27
C LYS A 288 -5.09 -18.16 1.09
N ALA A 289 -5.66 -17.62 2.16
CA ALA A 289 -6.79 -16.68 2.09
C ALA A 289 -6.44 -15.40 1.30
N VAL A 290 -5.20 -14.95 1.46
CA VAL A 290 -4.62 -13.79 0.78
C VAL A 290 -4.39 -14.09 -0.71
N ARG A 291 -3.84 -15.25 -1.07
CA ARG A 291 -3.70 -15.71 -2.47
C ARG A 291 -5.03 -15.96 -3.17
N GLU A 292 -6.02 -16.53 -2.47
CA GLU A 292 -7.38 -16.70 -3.01
C GLU A 292 -8.01 -15.36 -3.38
N THR A 293 -7.75 -14.32 -2.59
CA THR A 293 -8.24 -12.97 -2.88
C THR A 293 -7.61 -12.43 -4.16
N HIS A 294 -6.29 -12.59 -4.33
CA HIS A 294 -5.61 -12.22 -5.57
C HIS A 294 -6.13 -12.98 -6.79
N GLY A 295 -6.28 -14.31 -6.66
CA GLY A 295 -6.76 -15.17 -7.74
C GLY A 295 -8.15 -14.77 -8.23
N LYS A 296 -9.04 -14.35 -7.33
CA LYS A 296 -10.40 -13.92 -7.69
C LYS A 296 -10.43 -12.70 -8.61
N ILE A 297 -9.64 -11.66 -8.31
CA ILE A 297 -9.58 -10.48 -9.19
C ILE A 297 -8.86 -10.81 -10.48
N LYS A 298 -7.81 -11.62 -10.41
CA LYS A 298 -7.10 -12.07 -11.61
C LYS A 298 -8.07 -12.78 -12.55
N THR A 299 -8.88 -13.72 -12.06
CA THR A 299 -9.88 -14.42 -12.88
C THR A 299 -10.92 -13.47 -13.48
N ILE A 300 -11.48 -12.55 -12.68
CA ILE A 300 -12.44 -11.56 -13.21
C ILE A 300 -11.80 -10.75 -14.35
N LEU A 301 -10.58 -10.24 -14.14
CA LEU A 301 -9.90 -9.44 -15.16
C LEU A 301 -9.45 -10.26 -16.37
N GLU A 302 -9.08 -11.53 -16.19
CA GLU A 302 -8.83 -12.46 -17.31
C GLU A 302 -10.09 -12.59 -18.17
N GLU A 303 -11.25 -12.87 -17.56
CA GLU A 303 -12.52 -13.03 -18.27
C GLU A 303 -12.98 -11.76 -18.99
N LEU A 304 -12.72 -10.57 -18.41
CA LEU A 304 -13.10 -9.29 -19.01
C LEU A 304 -12.10 -8.74 -20.04
N THR A 305 -10.93 -9.38 -20.20
CA THR A 305 -9.88 -8.90 -21.13
C THR A 305 -9.48 -9.92 -22.19
N GLU A 306 -10.17 -11.06 -22.25
CA GLU A 306 -10.11 -12.05 -23.34
C GLU A 306 -10.89 -11.60 -24.58
#